data_AF-A0A0N1PG00-F1
#
_entry.id   AF-A0A0N1PG00-F1
#
_cell.length_a   1.000
_cell.length_b   1.000
_cell.length_c   1.000
_cell.angle_alpha   90.00
_cell.angle_beta   90.00
_cell.angle_gamma   90.00
#
_symmetry.space_group_name_H-M   'P 1'
#
loop_
_entity.id
_entity.type
_entity.pdbx_description
1 polymer ?
#
loop_
_entity_poly.entity_id
_entity_poly.type
_entity_poly.pdbx_seq_one_letter_code
_entity_poly.pdbx_strand_id
1 'polypeptide(L)'
;MEEVLTFADEYEKASGNIGTRLYLIKKYKHIVTFISSMTKLTSSSNVTVINVASNIKTFPDDLLNIKAIMDHKSDMRDDNLFFPVMDNLTLVTMQMKEVQELLNDETQSFDVVIAEWMYNEVYAG
;
A
#
# COMPACT_ATOMS: atom_id res chain seq x y z
N MET A 1 17.88 8.56 -5.73
CA MET A 1 18.10 7.52 -4.70
C MET A 1 18.15 8.17 -3.33
N GLU A 2 18.99 9.18 -3.09
CA GLU A 2 19.05 9.89 -1.80
C GLU A 2 17.72 10.50 -1.32
N GLU A 3 16.93 11.17 -2.18
CA GLU A 3 15.66 11.82 -1.76
C GLU A 3 14.55 10.85 -1.29
N VAL A 4 14.45 9.66 -1.90
CA VAL A 4 13.50 8.62 -1.47
C VAL A 4 13.93 8.04 -0.12
N LEU A 5 15.24 8.03 0.13
CA LEU A 5 15.85 7.45 1.32
C LEU A 5 15.80 8.41 2.52
N THR A 6 15.93 9.72 2.33
CA THR A 6 15.80 10.72 3.42
C THR A 6 14.38 10.82 3.96
N PHE A 7 13.35 10.79 3.10
CA PHE A 7 11.96 10.79 3.55
C PHE A 7 11.60 9.51 4.34
N ALA A 8 12.25 8.39 4.00
CA ALA A 8 12.06 7.10 4.64
C ALA A 8 12.78 6.95 6.00
N ASP A 9 13.95 7.58 6.17
CA ASP A 9 14.72 7.56 7.42
C ASP A 9 14.05 8.34 8.55
N GLU A 10 13.31 9.41 8.23
CA GLU A 10 12.47 10.11 9.21
C GLU A 10 11.27 9.25 9.66
N TYR A 11 10.77 8.37 8.79
CA TYR A 11 9.65 7.48 9.04
C TYR A 11 10.03 6.16 9.73
N GLU A 12 11.31 5.76 9.72
CA GLU A 12 11.82 4.56 10.41
C GLU A 12 11.56 4.60 11.93
N LYS A 13 11.36 5.81 12.48
CA LYS A 13 10.96 6.03 13.88
C LYS A 13 9.45 5.93 14.12
N ALA A 14 8.64 5.88 13.06
CA ALA A 14 7.19 5.69 13.10
C ALA A 14 6.89 4.22 12.74
N SER A 15 6.71 3.40 13.76
CA SER A 15 6.37 1.96 13.74
C SER A 15 5.66 1.40 12.48
N GLY A 16 6.15 0.28 11.92
CA GLY A 16 5.45 -0.53 10.90
C GLY A 16 6.37 -1.34 9.97
N ASN A 17 5.82 -2.14 9.06
CA ASN A 17 6.62 -2.99 8.14
C ASN A 17 7.38 -2.20 7.05
N ILE A 18 7.10 -0.91 6.91
CA ILE A 18 7.86 0.02 6.06
C ILE A 18 9.34 0.01 6.44
N GLY A 19 9.68 0.05 7.73
CA GLY A 19 11.07 -0.05 8.20
C GLY A 19 11.75 -1.36 7.81
N THR A 20 11.05 -2.49 7.94
CA THR A 20 11.55 -3.81 7.52
C THR A 20 11.89 -3.85 6.03
N ARG A 21 11.02 -3.28 5.18
CA ARG A 21 11.21 -3.26 3.72
C ARG A 21 12.40 -2.38 3.31
N LEU A 22 12.56 -1.21 3.94
CA LEU A 22 13.70 -0.33 3.72
C LEU A 22 15.03 -0.95 4.16
N TYR A 23 15.02 -1.67 5.28
CA TYR A 23 16.18 -2.40 5.78
C TYR A 23 16.65 -3.49 4.82
N LEU A 24 15.72 -4.26 4.20
CA LEU A 24 16.04 -5.27 3.19
C LEU A 24 16.77 -4.65 1.98
N ILE A 25 16.30 -3.50 1.49
CA ILE A 25 16.91 -2.81 0.35
C ILE A 25 18.28 -2.24 0.73
N LYS A 26 18.36 -1.52 1.86
CA LYS A 26 19.58 -0.81 2.27
C LYS A 26 20.72 -1.76 2.63
N LYS A 27 20.43 -2.78 3.44
CA LYS A 27 21.46 -3.67 4.01
C LYS A 27 21.78 -4.85 3.11
N TYR A 28 20.78 -5.45 2.47
CA TYR A 28 20.95 -6.71 1.75
C TYR A 28 20.89 -6.57 0.23
N LYS A 29 20.64 -5.35 -0.30
CA LYS A 29 20.65 -5.04 -1.73
C LYS A 29 19.69 -5.90 -2.57
N HIS A 30 18.62 -6.40 -1.94
CA HIS A 30 17.57 -7.15 -2.64
C HIS A 30 16.90 -6.31 -3.73
N ILE A 31 16.44 -6.99 -4.78
CA ILE A 31 15.52 -6.43 -5.77
C ILE A 31 14.12 -6.50 -5.13
N VAL A 32 13.42 -5.36 -5.08
CA VAL A 32 12.14 -5.26 -4.38
C VAL A 32 11.08 -4.63 -5.27
N THR A 33 9.92 -5.26 -5.31
CA THR A 33 8.71 -4.68 -5.91
C THR A 33 7.74 -4.26 -4.81
N PHE A 34 7.31 -3.00 -4.84
CA PHE A 34 6.30 -2.46 -3.94
C PHE A 34 4.99 -2.26 -4.69
N ILE A 35 3.88 -2.66 -4.08
CA ILE A 35 2.55 -2.13 -4.39
C ILE A 35 2.23 -1.14 -3.26
N SER A 36 2.11 0.16 -3.58
CA SER A 36 1.99 1.20 -2.56
C SER A 36 1.16 2.39 -2.99
N SER A 37 0.37 2.95 -2.08
CA SER A 37 -0.35 4.22 -2.26
C SER A 37 0.52 5.45 -1.96
N MET A 38 1.78 5.26 -1.52
CA MET A 38 2.69 6.37 -1.23
C MET A 38 3.20 7.01 -2.51
N THR A 39 2.75 8.23 -2.78
CA THR A 39 3.10 8.98 -4.00
C THR A 39 4.54 9.48 -4.05
N LYS A 40 5.26 9.46 -2.92
CA LYS A 40 6.66 9.89 -2.85
C LYS A 40 7.67 8.78 -3.15
N LEU A 41 7.24 7.52 -3.22
CA LEU A 41 8.11 6.42 -3.60
C LEU A 41 8.34 6.43 -5.11
N THR A 42 9.60 6.30 -5.54
CA THR A 42 9.96 6.24 -6.95
C THR A 42 10.80 5.00 -7.26
N SER A 43 10.61 4.46 -8.47
CA SER A 43 11.38 3.31 -8.94
C SER A 43 12.85 3.66 -9.16
N SER A 44 13.73 2.69 -8.98
CA SER A 44 15.17 2.75 -9.24
C SER A 44 15.69 1.37 -9.66
N SER A 45 17.00 1.20 -9.89
CA SER A 45 17.55 -0.02 -10.48
C SER A 45 17.16 -1.33 -9.78
N ASN A 46 16.98 -1.30 -8.45
CA ASN A 46 16.64 -2.47 -7.64
C ASN A 46 15.27 -2.33 -6.96
N VAL A 47 14.50 -1.32 -7.33
CA VAL A 47 13.21 -1.01 -6.71
C VAL A 47 12.18 -0.70 -7.78
N THR A 48 11.16 -1.53 -7.87
CA THR A 48 9.97 -1.27 -8.70
C THR A 48 8.84 -0.81 -7.79
N VAL A 49 8.15 0.26 -8.15
CA VAL A 49 6.97 0.76 -7.42
C VAL A 49 5.76 0.75 -8.33
N ILE A 50 4.76 -0.04 -7.97
CA ILE A 50 3.41 -0.02 -8.52
C ILE A 50 2.59 0.93 -7.64
N ASN A 51 2.23 2.08 -8.22
CA ASN A 51 1.53 3.13 -7.52
C ASN A 51 0.01 2.89 -7.56
N VAL A 52 -0.60 2.74 -6.38
CA VAL A 52 -2.04 2.52 -6.21
C VAL A 52 -2.74 3.68 -5.50
N ALA A 53 -2.13 4.88 -5.50
CA ALA A 53 -2.65 6.06 -4.81
C ALA A 53 -4.03 6.51 -5.34
N SER A 54 -4.37 6.17 -6.59
CA SER A 54 -5.68 6.43 -7.18
C SER A 54 -6.84 5.77 -6.44
N ASN A 55 -6.56 4.73 -5.64
CA ASN A 55 -7.56 4.04 -4.85
C ASN A 55 -8.23 4.94 -3.81
N ILE A 56 -7.64 6.08 -3.45
CA ILE A 56 -8.31 7.06 -2.58
C ILE A 56 -9.68 7.50 -3.13
N LYS A 57 -9.89 7.39 -4.44
CA LYS A 57 -11.17 7.69 -5.11
C LYS A 57 -12.27 6.67 -4.84
N THR A 58 -11.95 5.51 -4.26
CA THR A 58 -12.96 4.50 -3.89
C THR A 58 -13.61 4.80 -2.54
N PHE A 59 -13.06 5.76 -1.79
CA PHE A 59 -13.57 6.18 -0.50
C PHE A 59 -14.75 7.13 -0.73
N PRO A 60 -15.84 7.01 0.04
CA PRO A 60 -16.88 8.03 0.06
C PRO A 60 -16.27 9.41 0.39
N ASP A 61 -16.72 10.46 -0.29
CA ASP A 61 -16.18 11.83 -0.14
C ASP A 61 -16.20 12.32 1.32
N ASP A 62 -17.23 11.93 2.09
CA ASP A 62 -17.39 12.31 3.48
C ASP A 62 -16.63 11.42 4.47
N LEU A 63 -16.06 10.29 4.02
CA LEU A 63 -15.44 9.32 4.90
C LEU A 63 -14.23 9.91 5.64
N LEU A 64 -13.34 10.58 4.91
CA LEU A 64 -12.12 11.22 5.43
C LEU A 64 -12.28 12.73 5.63
N ASN A 65 -13.53 13.21 5.66
CA ASN A 65 -13.84 14.62 5.84
C ASN A 65 -13.87 14.96 7.34
N ILE A 66 -12.96 15.83 7.79
CA ILE A 66 -12.84 16.24 9.20
C ILE A 66 -14.18 16.77 9.74
N LYS A 67 -14.93 17.54 8.94
CA LYS A 67 -16.23 18.06 9.36
C LYS A 67 -17.25 16.94 9.54
N ALA A 68 -17.29 15.97 8.62
CA ALA A 68 -18.19 14.82 8.74
C ALA A 68 -17.87 13.95 9.96
N ILE A 69 -16.58 13.78 10.27
CA ILE A 69 -16.12 13.06 11.47
C ILE A 69 -16.54 13.81 12.75
N MET A 70 -16.32 15.13 12.80
CA MET A 70 -16.74 15.97 13.93
C MET A 70 -18.26 16.02 14.12
N ASP A 71 -19.01 15.99 13.02
CA ASP A 71 -20.48 15.94 13.03
C ASP A 71 -21.02 14.52 13.28
N HIS A 72 -20.15 13.53 13.53
CA HIS A 72 -20.48 12.10 13.71
C HIS A 72 -21.26 11.48 12.54
N LYS A 73 -21.04 11.98 11.31
CA LYS A 73 -21.63 11.47 10.07
C LYS A 73 -20.76 10.43 9.38
N SER A 74 -19.49 10.35 9.75
CA SER A 74 -18.53 9.35 9.31
C SER A 74 -17.87 8.74 10.54
N ASP A 75 -17.97 7.42 10.69
CA ASP A 75 -17.34 6.69 11.79
C ASP A 75 -16.72 5.39 11.26
N MET A 76 -15.39 5.35 11.16
CA MET A 76 -14.66 4.14 10.75
C MET A 76 -14.70 3.00 11.79
N ARG A 77 -15.39 3.19 12.93
CA ARG A 77 -15.71 2.12 13.89
C ARG A 77 -17.04 1.43 13.56
N ASP A 78 -17.83 1.95 12.63
CA ASP A 78 -19.02 1.25 12.13
C ASP A 78 -18.60 0.17 11.15
N ASP A 79 -18.77 -1.09 11.53
CA ASP A 79 -18.45 -2.26 10.72
C ASP A 79 -19.16 -2.23 9.35
N ASN A 80 -20.38 -1.69 9.28
CA ASN A 80 -21.15 -1.60 8.03
C ASN A 80 -20.60 -0.56 7.06
N LEU A 81 -19.77 0.36 7.54
CA LEU A 81 -19.02 1.32 6.72
C LEU A 81 -17.60 0.81 6.47
N PHE A 82 -16.95 0.30 7.50
CA PHE A 82 -15.54 -0.08 7.49
C PHE A 82 -15.26 -1.23 6.51
N PHE A 83 -15.92 -2.38 6.68
CA PHE A 83 -15.62 -3.58 5.88
C PHE A 83 -15.90 -3.37 4.39
N PRO A 84 -17.05 -2.82 3.96
CA PRO A 84 -17.30 -2.61 2.54
C PRO A 84 -16.30 -1.65 1.87
N VAL A 85 -15.81 -0.64 2.59
CA VAL A 85 -14.79 0.27 2.08
C VAL A 85 -13.46 -0.46 1.89
N MET A 86 -13.04 -1.29 2.84
CA MET A 86 -11.79 -2.05 2.75
C MET A 86 -11.86 -3.15 1.69
N ASP A 87 -12.99 -3.84 1.57
CA ASP A 87 -13.23 -4.84 0.52
C ASP A 87 -13.18 -4.19 -0.87
N ASN A 88 -13.84 -3.05 -1.06
CA ASN A 88 -13.81 -2.32 -2.32
C ASN A 88 -12.41 -1.79 -2.63
N LEU A 89 -11.67 -1.31 -1.63
CA LEU A 89 -10.27 -0.92 -1.77
C LEU A 89 -9.42 -2.10 -2.27
N THR A 90 -9.57 -3.29 -1.69
CA THR A 90 -8.89 -4.52 -2.14
C THR A 90 -9.24 -4.86 -3.57
N LEU A 91 -10.54 -4.93 -3.86
CA LEU A 91 -11.05 -5.32 -5.18
C LEU A 91 -10.49 -4.40 -6.25
N VAL A 92 -10.58 -3.09 -6.06
CA VAL A 92 -10.07 -2.10 -7.02
C VAL A 92 -8.55 -2.20 -7.15
N THR A 93 -7.81 -2.38 -6.05
CA THR A 93 -6.35 -2.61 -6.09
C THR A 93 -6.01 -3.81 -6.96
N MET A 94 -6.68 -4.94 -6.72
CA MET A 94 -6.43 -6.17 -7.46
C MET A 94 -6.83 -6.04 -8.93
N GLN A 95 -7.82 -5.22 -9.27
CA GLN A 95 -8.24 -4.97 -10.65
C GLN A 95 -7.36 -3.95 -11.39
N MET A 96 -6.44 -3.26 -10.72
CA MET A 96 -5.53 -2.34 -11.39
C MET A 96 -4.66 -3.10 -12.40
N LYS A 97 -4.52 -2.53 -13.60
CA LYS A 97 -3.80 -3.17 -14.71
C LYS A 97 -2.37 -3.53 -14.31
N GLU A 98 -1.67 -2.61 -13.66
CA GLU A 98 -0.27 -2.78 -13.25
C GLU A 98 -0.11 -3.88 -12.18
N VAL A 99 -1.12 -4.04 -11.31
CA VAL A 99 -1.14 -5.11 -10.31
C VAL A 99 -1.42 -6.46 -10.98
N GLN A 100 -2.38 -6.50 -11.91
CA GLN A 100 -2.66 -7.70 -12.70
C GLN A 100 -1.46 -8.12 -13.56
N GLU A 101 -0.73 -7.17 -14.16
CA GLU A 101 0.48 -7.46 -14.92
C GLU A 101 1.54 -8.12 -14.03
N LEU A 102 1.75 -7.64 -12.80
CA LEU A 102 2.66 -8.28 -11.85
C LEU A 102 2.21 -9.69 -11.46
N LEU A 103 0.94 -9.86 -11.11
CA LEU A 103 0.41 -11.12 -10.59
C LEU A 103 0.34 -12.23 -11.64
N ASN A 104 0.21 -11.86 -12.92
CA ASN A 104 0.16 -12.81 -14.05
C ASN A 104 1.52 -12.97 -14.76
N ASP A 105 2.59 -12.34 -14.29
CA ASP A 105 3.93 -12.47 -14.89
C ASP A 105 4.62 -13.75 -14.41
N GLU A 106 4.50 -14.82 -15.21
CA GLU A 106 5.16 -16.10 -14.96
C GLU A 106 6.69 -16.07 -15.11
N THR A 107 7.27 -14.97 -15.61
CA THR A 107 8.73 -14.82 -15.77
C THR A 107 9.41 -14.32 -14.50
N GLN A 108 8.64 -13.82 -13.53
CA GLN A 108 9.14 -13.34 -12.25
C GLN A 108 8.92 -14.38 -11.14
N SER A 109 9.87 -14.44 -10.20
CA SER A 109 9.75 -15.24 -8.98
C SER A 109 10.20 -14.40 -7.79
N PHE A 110 9.55 -14.62 -6.64
CA PHE A 110 9.82 -13.88 -5.41
C PHE A 110 10.33 -14.84 -4.34
N ASP A 111 11.53 -14.61 -3.84
CA ASP A 111 12.09 -15.38 -2.72
C ASP A 111 11.27 -15.17 -1.43
N VAL A 112 10.71 -13.96 -1.27
CA VAL A 112 9.91 -13.57 -0.10
C VAL A 112 8.81 -12.61 -0.53
N VAL A 113 7.58 -12.87 -0.09
CA VAL A 113 6.44 -11.95 -0.21
C VAL A 113 6.06 -11.45 1.18
N ILE A 114 6.09 -10.12 1.37
CA ILE A 114 5.72 -9.48 2.64
C ILE A 114 4.38 -8.76 2.46
N ALA A 115 3.30 -9.49 2.69
CA ALA A 115 1.96 -8.93 2.79
C ALA A 115 1.79 -8.25 4.17
N GLU A 116 1.39 -6.98 4.17
CA GLU A 116 1.11 -6.26 5.42
C GLU A 116 -0.38 -6.35 5.73
N TRP A 117 -0.68 -6.78 6.95
CA TRP A 117 -2.04 -6.90 7.46
C TRP A 117 -2.59 -5.51 7.81
N MET A 118 -3.17 -4.85 6.82
CA MET A 118 -4.12 -3.76 7.04
C MET A 118 -5.46 -4.19 6.49
N TYR A 119 -6.18 -4.99 7.28
CA TYR A 119 -7.60 -5.34 7.11
C TYR A 119 -8.00 -6.04 5.80
N ASN A 120 -7.02 -6.40 4.97
CA ASN A 120 -7.22 -7.17 3.76
C ASN A 120 -6.56 -8.53 3.93
N GLU A 121 -7.37 -9.55 4.15
CA GLU A 121 -6.93 -10.92 3.92
C GLU A 121 -6.86 -11.09 2.39
N VAL A 122 -5.66 -11.28 1.86
CA VAL A 122 -5.51 -11.75 0.48
C VAL A 122 -6.09 -13.16 0.47
N TYR A 123 -7.36 -13.30 0.09
CA TYR A 123 -8.00 -14.58 -0.20
C TYR A 123 -7.43 -15.15 -1.50
N ALA A 124 -6.13 -15.46 -1.51
CA ALA A 124 -5.52 -16.26 -2.57
C ALA A 124 -5.64 -17.72 -2.15
N GLY A 125 -6.60 -18.41 -2.76
CA GLY A 125 -6.55 -19.86 -3.00
C GLY A 125 -6.02 -20.12 -4.40
#